data_AF-A0A9W8XIZ9-F1
#
_entry.id   AF-A0A9W8XIZ9-F1
#
_cell.length_a   1.000
_cell.length_b   1.000
_cell.length_c   1.000
_cell.angle_alpha   90.00
_cell.angle_beta   90.00
_cell.angle_gamma   90.00
#
_symmetry.space_group_name_H-M   'P 1'
#
loop_
_entity.id
_entity.type
_entity.pdbx_description
1 polymer ?
#
loop_
_entity_poly.entity_id
_entity_poly.type
_entity_poly.pdbx_seq_one_letter_code
_entity_poly.pdbx_strand_id
1 'polypeptide(L)'
;MSEQETRYTIKHTANMLKFVKYPEIQLRYLTNSQKKYLAQVYNIGTDLSKDIYHGLTKPAFDFSEVEELSKTAQEWYKEKRFRPAPGERLTGFPPSMPIYNY
;
A
#
# COMPACT_ATOMS: atom_id res chain seq x y z
N MET A 1 -4.89 0.00 18.27
CA MET A 1 -3.92 1.02 18.69
C MET A 1 -4.64 2.02 19.56
N SER A 2 -4.01 2.43 20.65
CA SER A 2 -4.39 3.62 21.39
C SER A 2 -4.25 4.87 20.51
N GLU A 3 -4.97 5.93 20.84
CA GLU A 3 -4.89 7.19 20.10
C GLU A 3 -3.47 7.76 20.05
N GLN A 4 -2.70 7.57 21.12
CA GLN A 4 -1.32 8.02 21.21
C GLN A 4 -0.41 7.23 20.24
N GLU A 5 -0.55 5.91 20.18
CA GLU A 5 0.19 5.06 19.22
C GLU A 5 -0.15 5.42 17.77
N THR A 6 -1.43 5.67 17.48
CA THR A 6 -1.88 6.10 16.15
C THR A 6 -1.24 7.44 15.76
N ARG A 7 -1.26 8.43 16.66
CA ARG A 7 -0.63 9.74 16.43
C ARG A 7 0.87 9.64 16.18
N TYR A 8 1.58 8.84 16.96
CA TYR A 8 3.01 8.62 16.74
C TYR A 8 3.28 7.92 15.42
N THR A 9 2.49 6.89 15.09
CA THR A 9 2.59 6.17 13.82
C THR A 9 2.44 7.13 12.64
N ILE A 10 1.40 7.96 12.63
CA ILE A 10 1.16 8.96 11.58
C ILE A 10 2.35 9.93 11.46
N LYS A 11 2.76 10.53 12.58
CA LYS A 11 3.83 11.53 12.63
C LYS A 11 5.16 10.98 12.14
N HIS A 12 5.56 9.81 12.63
CA HIS A 12 6.83 9.20 12.28
C HIS A 12 6.83 8.72 10.83
N THR A 13 5.72 8.12 10.37
CA THR A 13 5.59 7.65 9.00
C THR A 13 5.68 8.80 8.00
N ALA A 14 4.92 9.88 8.20
CA ALA A 14 4.99 11.07 7.35
C ALA A 14 6.41 11.68 7.34
N ASN A 15 7.06 11.75 8.51
CA ASN A 15 8.42 12.25 8.63
C ASN A 15 9.46 11.35 7.93
N MET A 16 9.24 10.04 7.85
CA MET A 16 10.13 9.13 7.11
C MET A 16 9.88 9.17 5.61
N LEU A 17 8.62 9.27 5.19
CA LEU A 17 8.25 9.34 3.77
C LEU A 17 8.88 10.53 3.03
N LYS A 18 9.21 11.62 3.74
CA LYS A 18 9.93 12.78 3.14
C LYS A 18 11.34 12.43 2.64
N PHE A 19 11.96 11.37 3.14
CA PHE A 19 13.31 10.94 2.75
C PHE A 19 13.30 9.97 1.57
N VAL A 20 12.14 9.44 1.18
CA VAL A 20 12.00 8.53 0.04
C VAL A 20 12.23 9.33 -1.24
N LYS A 21 13.47 9.31 -1.74
CA LYS A 21 13.92 10.16 -2.84
C LYS A 21 14.12 9.47 -4.20
N TYR A 22 14.37 8.15 -4.36
CA TYR A 22 14.62 7.46 -5.67
C TYR A 22 14.62 5.90 -5.56
N PRO A 23 14.65 5.06 -6.66
CA PRO A 23 13.95 5.04 -7.97
C PRO A 23 13.28 3.67 -8.31
N GLU A 24 12.42 3.56 -9.34
CA GLU A 24 12.80 2.61 -10.41
C GLU A 24 13.00 3.25 -11.79
N ILE A 25 12.26 4.31 -12.20
CA ILE A 25 12.54 5.01 -13.49
C ILE A 25 12.21 6.50 -13.33
N GLN A 26 13.16 7.41 -13.59
CA GLN A 26 13.19 8.80 -13.10
C GLN A 26 11.92 9.67 -13.32
N LEU A 27 11.67 10.54 -12.32
CA LEU A 27 10.73 11.68 -12.29
C LEU A 27 9.22 11.39 -12.24
N ARG A 28 8.63 10.60 -13.15
CA ARG A 28 7.20 10.22 -13.05
C ARG A 28 6.93 9.17 -11.96
N TYR A 29 7.98 8.42 -11.57
CA TYR A 29 7.89 7.34 -10.58
C TYR A 29 8.39 7.74 -9.19
N LEU A 30 8.91 8.95 -8.99
CA LEU A 30 9.36 9.41 -7.66
C LEU A 30 8.18 9.56 -6.70
N THR A 31 7.03 9.98 -7.21
CA THR A 31 5.77 10.02 -6.48
C THR A 31 5.14 8.63 -6.28
N ASN A 32 5.58 7.61 -7.03
CA ASN A 32 4.94 6.29 -6.97
C ASN A 32 5.28 5.53 -5.70
N SER A 33 6.45 5.70 -5.08
CA SER A 33 6.76 4.96 -3.84
C SER A 33 5.90 5.43 -2.66
N GLN A 34 5.73 6.74 -2.51
CA GLN A 34 4.83 7.31 -1.50
C GLN A 34 3.37 6.95 -1.78
N LYS A 35 2.92 7.09 -3.05
CA LYS A 35 1.56 6.71 -3.46
C LYS A 35 1.26 5.23 -3.26
N LYS A 36 2.17 4.34 -3.68
CA LYS A 36 2.03 2.88 -3.51
C LYS A 36 1.95 2.51 -2.04
N TYR A 37 2.84 3.07 -1.22
CA TYR A 37 2.78 2.84 0.23
C TYR A 37 1.44 3.30 0.81
N LEU A 38 1.02 4.54 0.52
CA LEU A 38 -0.27 5.06 1.00
C LEU A 38 -1.46 4.27 0.48
N ALA A 39 -1.39 3.71 -0.73
CA ALA A 39 -2.43 2.88 -1.32
C ALA A 39 -2.54 1.52 -0.61
N GLN A 40 -1.42 0.94 -0.17
CA GLN A 40 -1.41 -0.24 0.69
C GLN A 40 -2.00 0.08 2.07
N VAL A 41 -1.62 1.23 2.65
CA VAL A 41 -2.18 1.68 3.93
C VAL A 41 -3.68 1.99 3.81
N TYR A 42 -4.14 2.48 2.67
CA TYR A 42 -5.56 2.76 2.40
C TYR A 42 -6.42 1.49 2.54
N ASN A 43 -5.92 0.35 2.05
CA ASN A 43 -6.59 -0.94 2.21
C ASN A 43 -6.59 -1.47 3.65
N ILE A 44 -5.74 -0.93 4.53
CA ILE A 44 -5.70 -1.25 5.97
C ILE A 44 -6.63 -0.29 6.75
N GLY A 45 -6.61 0.99 6.41
CA GLY A 45 -7.43 2.02 7.03
C GLY A 45 -7.38 3.31 6.23
N THR A 46 -8.55 3.74 5.74
CA THR A 46 -8.69 4.94 4.91
C THR A 46 -8.24 6.20 5.64
N ASP A 47 -8.66 6.34 6.90
CA ASP A 47 -8.37 7.53 7.72
C ASP A 47 -6.89 7.60 8.07
N LEU A 48 -6.28 6.45 8.38
CA LEU A 48 -4.85 6.36 8.62
C LEU A 48 -4.03 6.81 7.40
N SER A 49 -4.42 6.37 6.20
CA SER A 49 -3.76 6.78 4.96
C SER A 49 -3.91 8.28 4.70
N LYS A 50 -5.11 8.84 4.90
CA LYS A 50 -5.38 10.28 4.77
C LYS A 50 -4.56 11.10 5.75
N ASP A 51 -4.51 10.70 7.01
CA ASP A 51 -3.77 11.42 8.06
C ASP A 51 -2.26 11.43 7.78
N ILE A 52 -1.71 10.31 7.29
CA ILE A 52 -0.30 10.25 6.87
C ILE A 52 -0.06 11.17 5.68
N TYR A 53 -0.95 11.19 4.69
CA TYR A 53 -0.87 12.07 3.52
C TYR A 53 -0.89 13.56 3.93
N HIS A 54 -1.79 13.95 4.84
CA HIS A 54 -1.85 15.32 5.37
C HIS A 54 -0.59 15.73 6.15
N GLY A 55 0.15 14.75 6.70
CA GLY A 55 1.44 14.98 7.35
C GLY A 55 2.61 15.23 6.37
N LEU A 56 2.43 15.04 5.06
CA LEU A 56 3.48 15.27 4.06
C LEU A 56 3.68 16.77 3.84
N THR A 57 4.94 17.22 3.90
CA THR A 57 5.27 18.65 3.80
C THR A 57 5.06 19.24 2.40
N LYS A 58 5.21 18.42 1.34
CA LYS A 58 4.98 18.81 -0.06
C LYS A 58 4.55 17.58 -0.89
N PRO A 59 3.29 17.12 -0.81
CA PRO A 59 2.81 16.07 -1.69
C PRO A 59 2.81 16.59 -3.14
N ALA A 60 3.39 15.81 -4.05
CA ALA A 60 3.46 16.15 -5.49
C ALA A 60 2.38 15.42 -6.32
N PHE A 61 1.32 14.95 -5.66
CA PHE A 61 0.25 14.16 -6.24
C PHE A 61 -1.04 14.40 -5.44
N ASP A 62 -2.18 14.09 -6.03
CA ASP A 62 -3.46 14.19 -5.32
C ASP A 62 -3.82 12.87 -4.60
N PHE A 63 -4.57 12.97 -3.51
CA PHE A 63 -4.97 11.78 -2.75
C PHE A 63 -5.92 10.87 -3.54
N SER A 64 -6.69 11.39 -4.51
CA SER A 64 -7.50 10.55 -5.41
C SER A 64 -6.66 9.52 -6.17
N GLU A 65 -5.39 9.83 -6.47
CA GLU A 65 -4.48 8.88 -7.11
C GLU A 65 -4.12 7.70 -6.19
N VAL A 66 -4.09 7.92 -4.87
CA VAL A 66 -3.86 6.88 -3.86
C VAL A 66 -5.04 5.92 -3.83
N GLU A 67 -6.26 6.45 -3.85
CA GLU A 67 -7.49 5.66 -3.88
C GLU A 67 -7.56 4.79 -5.14
N GLU A 68 -7.29 5.34 -6.32
CA GLU A 68 -7.25 4.55 -7.55
C GLU A 68 -6.19 3.44 -7.51
N LEU A 69 -4.99 3.75 -7.01
CA LEU A 69 -3.92 2.77 -6.87
C LEU A 69 -4.25 1.66 -5.86
N SER A 70 -5.01 1.98 -4.80
CA SER A 70 -5.39 1.03 -3.75
C SER A 70 -6.16 -0.18 -4.30
N LYS A 71 -6.95 0.02 -5.36
CA LYS A 71 -7.78 -1.03 -5.99
C LYS A 71 -6.97 -2.21 -6.52
N THR A 72 -5.70 -1.97 -6.86
CA THR A 72 -4.78 -3.01 -7.37
C THR A 72 -3.62 -3.30 -6.41
N ALA A 73 -3.54 -2.59 -5.28
CA ALA A 73 -2.39 -2.64 -4.37
C ALA A 73 -2.15 -4.02 -3.75
N GLN A 74 -3.21 -4.79 -3.53
CA GLN A 74 -3.15 -6.16 -3.03
C GLN A 74 -2.46 -7.14 -3.99
N GLU A 75 -2.32 -6.77 -5.26
CA GLU A 75 -1.77 -7.62 -6.32
C GLU A 75 -0.30 -7.33 -6.63
N TRP A 76 0.21 -6.19 -6.19
CA TRP A 76 1.58 -5.78 -6.51
C TRP A 76 2.60 -6.75 -5.93
N TYR A 77 3.65 -7.01 -6.71
CA TYR A 77 4.75 -7.90 -6.36
C TYR A 77 4.31 -9.35 -6.08
N LYS A 78 3.08 -9.74 -6.47
CA LYS A 78 2.57 -11.11 -6.38
C LYS A 78 2.38 -11.68 -7.77
N GLU A 79 3.13 -12.74 -8.10
CA GLU A 79 2.96 -13.41 -9.38
C GLU A 79 1.58 -14.08 -9.47
N LYS A 80 0.95 -14.02 -10.65
CA LYS A 80 -0.39 -14.58 -10.87
C LYS A 80 -0.48 -16.06 -10.47
N ARG A 81 0.57 -16.84 -10.73
CA ARG A 81 0.67 -18.25 -10.38
C ARG A 81 0.58 -18.53 -8.87
N PHE A 82 1.02 -17.58 -8.05
CA PHE A 82 1.06 -17.69 -6.58
C PHE A 82 -0.09 -16.95 -5.88
N ARG A 83 -0.97 -16.26 -6.63
CA ARG A 83 -2.16 -15.64 -6.06
C ARG A 83 -3.29 -16.68 -5.93
N PRO A 84 -4.11 -16.62 -4.87
CA PRO A 84 -5.34 -17.40 -4.82
C PRO A 84 -6.26 -17.05 -5.99
N ALA A 85 -6.94 -18.03 -6.58
CA ALA A 85 -7.99 -17.78 -7.54
C ALA A 85 -9.23 -17.12 -6.87
N PRO A 86 -10.12 -16.48 -7.64
CA PRO A 86 -11.35 -15.92 -7.09
C PRO A 86 -12.18 -16.99 -6.35
N GLY A 87 -12.45 -16.75 -5.06
CA GLY A 87 -13.19 -17.68 -4.20
C GLY A 87 -12.32 -18.66 -3.40
N GLU A 88 -11.01 -18.69 -3.62
CA GLU A 88 -10.09 -19.52 -2.86
C GLU A 88 -9.64 -18.85 -1.57
N ARG A 89 -9.78 -19.56 -0.45
CA ARG A 89 -9.31 -19.12 0.87
C ARG A 89 -8.27 -20.10 1.39
N LEU A 90 -7.06 -19.59 1.63
CA LEU A 90 -6.00 -20.36 2.29
C LEU A 90 -6.36 -20.52 3.78
N THR A 91 -6.83 -21.69 4.17
CA THR A 91 -7.31 -22.00 5.53
C THR A 91 -6.34 -22.90 6.31
N GLY A 92 -5.13 -23.14 5.79
CA GLY A 92 -4.10 -23.96 6.44
C GLY A 92 -4.27 -25.48 6.26
N PHE A 93 -5.28 -25.90 5.50
CA PHE A 93 -5.43 -27.31 5.10
C PHE A 93 -4.67 -27.60 3.81
N PRO A 94 -4.08 -28.80 3.67
CA PRO A 94 -3.49 -29.21 2.42
C PRO A 94 -4.56 -29.24 1.32
N PRO A 95 -4.28 -28.69 0.14
CA PRO A 95 -5.24 -28.61 -0.95
C PRO A 95 -5.48 -30.01 -1.55
N SER A 96 -6.70 -30.27 -2.00
CA SER A 96 -7.04 -31.50 -2.74
C SER A 96 -6.63 -31.45 -4.22
N MET A 97 -6.29 -30.26 -4.73
CA MET A 97 -5.96 -29.96 -6.13
C MET A 97 -4.74 -29.02 -6.20
N PRO A 98 -4.05 -28.88 -7.34
CA PRO A 98 -2.95 -27.93 -7.50
C PRO A 98 -3.42 -26.49 -7.22
N ILE A 99 -2.78 -25.80 -6.28
CA ILE A 99 -3.10 -24.40 -5.90
C ILE A 99 -2.57 -23.39 -6.94
N TYR A 100 -1.54 -23.78 -7.70
CA TYR A 100 -0.90 -22.84 -8.61
C TYR A 100 -1.77 -22.57 -9.84
N ASN A 101 -2.07 -21.29 -10.06
CA ASN A 101 -2.78 -20.84 -11.26
C ASN A 101 -1.87 -20.98 -12.49
N TYR A 102 -2.32 -21.68 -13.53
CA TYR A 102 -1.64 -21.78 -14.82
C TYR A 102 -1.94 -20.58 -15.72
#